data_AF-A0A7X2IIU1-F1
#
_entry.id   AF-A0A7X2IIU1-F1
#
_cell.length_a   1.000
_cell.length_b   1.000
_cell.length_c   1.000
_cell.angle_alpha   90.00
_cell.angle_beta   90.00
_cell.angle_gamma   90.00
#
_symmetry.space_group_name_H-M   'P 1'
#
loop_
_entity.id
_entity.type
_entity.pdbx_description
1 polymer ?
#
loop_
_entity_poly.entity_id
_entity_poly.type
_entity_poly.pdbx_seq_one_letter_code
_entity_poly.pdbx_strand_id
1 'polypeptide(L)'
;MLKGLAPVGSGPVDLAAARDAAAAYRKLARERNLKPTSRMSVDPEDKVEDPSLKLGRYPAEFTKEGKFVDFDMALFGGLICAGGERRGCALVRASQDLFGRFWRSPDRVGLSGLSDGAPFSGDAFLGVAAFFVAQSEPERFRKYLRNIRANKAIVYGREVYKSCQGDDAFQCVLAGPEWLLLNLLASRFGQSAAVPLAMRNPQATYGFEEHMLAWQAMLNPAGYRLHLTAVQLWLIRQLRGDSEELRLAAALLAGRQPNNAFFLYLHLGRDKTVQDLLNKTCTPTRPQNEYTEWMWQAAIPAFDMSSPPWDRSMRWDCHFMYNLLAYP
;
A
#
# COMPACT_ATOMS: atom_id res chain seq x y z
N MET A 1 17.29 -24.04 7.47
CA MET A 1 15.96 -24.33 8.05
C MET A 1 14.80 -24.32 7.03
N LEU A 2 15.03 -24.30 5.70
CA LEU A 2 13.96 -24.31 4.69
C LEU A 2 13.97 -25.53 3.76
N LYS A 3 14.49 -26.68 4.21
CA LYS A 3 14.37 -27.94 3.45
C LYS A 3 13.10 -28.64 3.91
N GLY A 4 12.01 -28.61 3.14
CA GLY A 4 10.85 -29.47 3.43
C GLY A 4 9.50 -29.13 2.81
N LEU A 5 9.28 -27.93 2.26
CA LEU A 5 8.00 -27.61 1.60
C LEU A 5 8.12 -27.85 0.09
N ALA A 6 7.96 -29.11 -0.33
CA ALA A 6 7.64 -29.37 -1.73
C ALA A 6 6.21 -28.87 -1.97
N PRO A 7 5.97 -27.97 -2.95
CA PRO A 7 4.64 -27.42 -3.19
C PRO A 7 3.71 -28.53 -3.69
N VAL A 8 2.67 -28.84 -2.92
CA VAL A 8 1.57 -29.70 -3.36
C VAL A 8 0.73 -28.88 -4.34
N GLY A 9 0.94 -29.10 -5.65
CA GLY A 9 0.09 -28.53 -6.70
C GLY A 9 0.50 -27.16 -7.25
N SER A 10 1.79 -26.84 -7.31
CA SER A 10 2.26 -25.63 -8.01
C SER A 10 1.94 -25.71 -9.50
N GLY A 11 1.30 -24.68 -10.03
CA GLY A 11 0.91 -24.59 -11.43
C GLY A 11 0.44 -23.19 -11.77
N PRO A 12 0.56 -22.77 -13.05
CA PRO A 12 0.14 -21.45 -13.46
C PRO A 12 -1.35 -21.25 -13.15
N VAL A 13 -1.70 -20.07 -12.64
CA VAL A 13 -3.10 -19.68 -12.45
C VAL A 13 -3.83 -19.72 -13.79
N ASP A 14 -5.02 -20.31 -13.80
CA ASP A 14 -5.98 -20.10 -14.87
C ASP A 14 -6.44 -18.63 -14.82
N LEU A 15 -5.86 -17.82 -15.71
CA LEU A 15 -6.13 -16.38 -15.76
C LEU A 15 -7.59 -16.07 -16.09
N ALA A 16 -8.28 -16.93 -16.84
CA ALA A 16 -9.70 -16.76 -17.12
C ALA A 16 -10.49 -16.98 -15.82
N ALA A 17 -10.23 -18.09 -15.12
CA ALA A 17 -10.87 -18.37 -13.82
C ALA A 17 -10.56 -17.28 -12.77
N ALA A 18 -9.33 -16.75 -12.74
CA ALA A 18 -8.97 -15.66 -11.83
C ALA A 18 -9.70 -14.35 -12.16
N ARG A 19 -9.87 -14.03 -13.44
CA ARG A 19 -10.66 -12.87 -13.90
C ARG A 19 -12.13 -13.04 -13.57
N ASP A 20 -12.68 -14.23 -13.78
CA ASP A 20 -14.08 -14.54 -13.45
C ASP A 20 -14.32 -14.49 -11.94
N ALA A 21 -13.40 -15.04 -11.14
CA ALA A 21 -13.44 -14.93 -9.68
C ALA A 21 -13.36 -13.47 -9.22
N ALA A 22 -12.46 -12.67 -9.81
CA ALA A 22 -12.36 -11.23 -9.51
C ALA A 22 -13.64 -10.48 -9.90
N ALA A 23 -14.22 -10.77 -11.07
CA ALA A 23 -15.45 -10.16 -11.53
C ALA A 23 -16.65 -10.54 -10.64
N ALA A 24 -16.76 -11.83 -10.27
CA ALA A 24 -17.78 -12.34 -9.38
C ALA A 24 -17.66 -11.72 -7.97
N TYR A 25 -16.45 -11.67 -7.43
CA TYR A 25 -16.16 -11.01 -6.15
C TYR A 25 -16.57 -9.54 -6.20
N ARG A 26 -16.18 -8.80 -7.24
CA ARG A 26 -16.56 -7.39 -7.44
C ARG A 26 -18.07 -7.19 -7.55
N LYS A 27 -18.77 -8.05 -8.30
CA LYS A 27 -20.22 -7.99 -8.46
C LYS A 27 -20.91 -8.18 -7.11
N LEU A 28 -20.59 -9.25 -6.39
CA LEU A 28 -21.17 -9.55 -5.08
C LEU A 28 -20.84 -8.48 -4.03
N ALA A 29 -19.61 -7.97 -4.03
CA ALA A 29 -19.17 -6.87 -3.17
C ALA A 29 -20.00 -5.59 -3.40
N ARG A 30 -20.29 -5.25 -4.67
CA ARG A 30 -21.12 -4.11 -5.04
C ARG A 30 -22.59 -4.31 -4.64
N GLU A 31 -23.16 -5.46 -4.96
CA GLU A 31 -24.57 -5.80 -4.68
C GLU A 31 -24.88 -5.84 -3.19
N ARG A 32 -23.97 -6.39 -2.39
CA ARG A 32 -24.16 -6.53 -0.94
C ARG A 32 -23.90 -5.26 -0.16
N ASN A 33 -23.61 -4.14 -0.83
CA ASN A 33 -23.43 -2.84 -0.20
C ASN A 33 -22.49 -2.97 1.00
N LEU A 34 -21.33 -3.64 0.82
CA LEU A 34 -20.28 -3.67 1.84
C LEU A 34 -20.07 -2.22 2.27
N LYS A 35 -20.60 -1.85 3.43
CA LYS A 35 -20.74 -0.45 3.82
C LYS A 35 -19.33 0.09 4.10
N PRO A 36 -18.95 1.19 3.46
CA PRO A 36 -18.41 2.30 4.22
C PRO A 36 -19.24 3.54 3.91
N THR A 37 -20.10 3.96 4.84
CA THR A 37 -20.85 5.21 4.69
C THR A 37 -20.17 6.31 5.49
N SER A 38 -19.25 7.02 4.86
CA SER A 38 -19.13 8.46 5.05
C SER A 38 -19.31 9.09 3.68
N ARG A 39 -20.39 9.88 3.51
CA ARG A 39 -20.56 10.69 2.30
C ARG A 39 -19.61 11.89 2.45
N MET A 40 -18.62 12.02 1.58
CA MET A 40 -18.14 13.36 1.23
C MET A 40 -19.29 14.09 0.50
N SER A 41 -19.66 15.27 0.97
CA SER A 41 -20.41 16.20 0.14
C SER A 41 -19.53 16.56 -1.05
N VAL A 42 -19.97 16.20 -2.25
CA VAL A 42 -19.33 16.62 -3.48
C VAL A 42 -19.59 18.12 -3.60
N ASP A 43 -18.52 18.90 -3.78
CA ASP A 43 -18.63 20.31 -4.11
C ASP A 43 -19.40 20.43 -5.45
N PRO A 44 -20.55 21.14 -5.50
CA PRO A 44 -21.37 21.20 -6.71
C PRO A 44 -20.66 21.78 -7.94
N GLU A 45 -19.52 22.44 -7.77
CA GLU A 45 -18.72 23.00 -8.88
C GLU A 45 -17.68 22.02 -9.45
N ASP A 46 -17.36 20.94 -8.74
CA ASP A 46 -16.49 19.89 -9.27
C ASP A 46 -17.29 19.05 -10.27
N LYS A 47 -17.22 19.45 -11.54
CA LYS A 47 -17.65 18.63 -12.68
C LYS A 47 -16.72 17.43 -12.79
N VAL A 48 -16.88 16.48 -11.88
CA VAL A 48 -16.31 15.14 -12.06
C VAL A 48 -17.02 14.57 -13.28
N GLU A 49 -16.30 14.51 -14.42
CA GLU A 49 -16.81 14.06 -15.72
C GLU A 49 -17.41 12.64 -15.66
N ASP A 50 -17.14 11.90 -14.58
CA ASP A 50 -17.77 10.63 -14.24
C ASP A 50 -18.55 10.74 -12.92
N PRO A 51 -19.89 10.82 -12.95
CA PRO A 51 -20.76 10.81 -11.77
C PRO A 51 -20.58 9.58 -10.85
N SER A 52 -19.89 8.52 -11.31
CA SER A 52 -19.54 7.35 -10.49
C SER A 52 -18.35 7.57 -9.54
N LEU A 53 -17.63 8.68 -9.68
CA LEU A 53 -16.47 9.06 -8.86
C LEU A 53 -16.82 9.96 -7.66
N LYS A 54 -18.09 10.16 -7.32
CA LYS A 54 -18.47 10.83 -6.05
C LYS A 54 -17.74 10.13 -4.89
N LEU A 55 -16.77 10.81 -4.27
CA LEU A 55 -15.80 10.29 -3.31
C LEU A 55 -16.39 9.75 -1.99
N GLY A 56 -17.70 9.52 -1.87
CA GLY A 56 -18.35 9.04 -0.65
C GLY A 56 -18.17 7.55 -0.32
N ARG A 57 -17.13 6.87 -0.85
CA ARG A 57 -16.88 5.43 -0.66
C ARG A 57 -15.41 5.09 -0.89
N TYR A 58 -14.58 5.30 0.10
CA TYR A 58 -13.17 4.91 0.02
C TYR A 58 -12.76 3.97 1.14
N PRO A 59 -11.63 3.25 1.00
CA PRO A 59 -11.16 2.29 2.00
C PRO A 59 -10.77 3.09 3.24
N ALA A 60 -11.58 2.98 4.27
CA ALA A 60 -11.31 3.52 5.58
C ALA A 60 -11.67 2.48 6.62
N GLU A 61 -10.97 2.54 7.74
CA GLU A 61 -11.26 1.70 8.89
C GLU A 61 -12.44 2.29 9.65
N PHE A 62 -13.17 1.42 10.34
CA PHE A 62 -14.17 1.82 11.31
C PHE A 62 -13.72 1.37 12.69
N THR A 63 -13.92 2.19 13.71
CA THR A 63 -13.80 1.72 15.10
C THR A 63 -14.89 0.69 15.39
N LYS A 64 -14.79 -0.02 16.51
CA LYS A 64 -15.83 -0.96 16.96
C LYS A 64 -17.18 -0.28 17.15
N GLU A 65 -17.17 1.01 17.47
CA GLU A 65 -18.35 1.86 17.61
C GLU A 65 -18.88 2.38 16.25
N GLY A 66 -18.28 1.97 15.14
CA GLY A 66 -18.65 2.40 13.79
C GLY A 66 -18.18 3.80 13.44
N LYS A 67 -17.26 4.40 14.21
CA LYS A 67 -16.69 5.70 13.87
C LYS A 67 -15.73 5.55 12.70
N PHE A 68 -15.90 6.40 11.70
CA PHE A 68 -15.03 6.47 10.54
C PHE A 68 -13.61 6.93 10.91
N VAL A 69 -12.59 6.23 10.40
CA VAL A 69 -11.18 6.59 10.59
C VAL A 69 -10.35 6.44 9.31
N ASP A 70 -9.70 7.51 8.92
CA ASP A 70 -8.95 7.67 7.68
C ASP A 70 -7.43 7.47 7.86
N PHE A 71 -7.00 6.65 8.82
CA PHE A 71 -5.60 6.53 9.24
C PHE A 71 -4.64 6.14 8.12
N ASP A 72 -4.67 4.91 7.62
CA ASP A 72 -3.73 4.44 6.58
C ASP A 72 -4.35 4.52 5.18
N MET A 73 -5.21 5.52 5.02
CA MET A 73 -6.01 5.70 3.82
C MET A 73 -5.11 5.89 2.59
N ALA A 74 -4.13 6.79 2.63
CA ALA A 74 -3.19 6.98 1.52
C ALA A 74 -2.42 5.70 1.15
N LEU A 75 -1.99 4.91 2.15
CA LEU A 75 -1.34 3.61 1.95
C LEU A 75 -2.24 2.68 1.14
N PHE A 76 -3.44 2.44 1.65
CA PHE A 76 -4.38 1.48 1.08
C PHE A 76 -5.01 1.93 -0.23
N GLY A 77 -5.32 3.22 -0.35
CA GLY A 77 -5.75 3.82 -1.62
C GLY A 77 -4.70 3.64 -2.71
N GLY A 78 -3.42 3.79 -2.36
CA GLY A 78 -2.30 3.56 -3.26
C GLY A 78 -2.20 2.10 -3.72
N LEU A 79 -2.30 1.15 -2.79
CA LEU A 79 -2.29 -0.28 -3.11
C LEU A 79 -3.46 -0.68 -4.02
N ILE A 80 -4.67 -0.20 -3.73
CA ILE A 80 -5.85 -0.44 -4.57
C ILE A 80 -5.67 0.16 -5.97
N CYS A 81 -5.10 1.36 -6.06
CA CYS A 81 -4.76 1.99 -7.34
C CYS A 81 -3.78 1.12 -8.14
N ALA A 82 -2.74 0.62 -7.47
CA ALA A 82 -1.78 -0.33 -8.00
C ALA A 82 -2.42 -1.65 -8.45
N GLY A 83 -3.45 -2.11 -7.76
CA GLY A 83 -4.32 -3.19 -8.20
C GLY A 83 -5.27 -2.81 -9.35
N GLY A 84 -5.14 -1.65 -9.98
CA GLY A 84 -5.96 -1.25 -11.13
C GLY A 84 -7.36 -0.73 -10.80
N GLU A 85 -7.69 -0.50 -9.53
CA GLU A 85 -8.99 0.07 -9.15
C GLU A 85 -8.91 1.62 -9.12
N ARG A 86 -9.62 2.23 -10.07
CA ARG A 86 -9.59 3.68 -10.34
C ARG A 86 -9.93 4.53 -9.12
N ARG A 87 -10.80 4.06 -8.23
CA ARG A 87 -11.18 4.80 -7.02
C ARG A 87 -10.00 5.00 -6.09
N GLY A 88 -9.14 4.00 -5.93
CA GLY A 88 -7.90 4.12 -5.16
C GLY A 88 -7.00 5.22 -5.73
N CYS A 89 -6.89 5.28 -7.07
CA CYS A 89 -6.10 6.31 -7.75
C CYS A 89 -6.68 7.71 -7.56
N ALA A 90 -7.99 7.86 -7.76
CA ALA A 90 -8.68 9.15 -7.59
C ALA A 90 -8.50 9.69 -6.17
N LEU A 91 -8.53 8.81 -5.18
CA LEU A 91 -8.39 9.19 -3.80
C LEU A 91 -6.97 9.60 -3.42
N VAL A 92 -5.92 8.85 -3.81
CA VAL A 92 -4.54 9.30 -3.56
C VAL A 92 -4.28 10.61 -4.30
N ARG A 93 -4.80 10.74 -5.53
CA ARG A 93 -4.72 11.99 -6.30
C ARG A 93 -5.36 13.18 -5.57
N ALA A 94 -6.55 12.99 -5.00
CA ALA A 94 -7.28 14.02 -4.25
C ALA A 94 -6.62 14.34 -2.90
N SER A 95 -5.81 13.44 -2.36
CA SER A 95 -5.03 13.69 -1.14
C SER A 95 -3.82 14.60 -1.36
N GLN A 96 -3.51 15.01 -2.59
CA GLN A 96 -2.43 15.96 -2.85
C GLN A 96 -2.95 17.38 -3.01
N ASP A 97 -2.38 18.32 -2.25
CA ASP A 97 -2.72 19.73 -2.38
C ASP A 97 -2.03 20.44 -3.56
N LEU A 98 -2.36 21.71 -3.74
CA LEU A 98 -1.83 22.56 -4.81
C LEU A 98 -0.30 22.75 -4.74
N PHE A 99 0.30 22.60 -3.56
CA PHE A 99 1.75 22.73 -3.33
C PHE A 99 2.50 21.42 -3.56
N GLY A 100 1.79 20.32 -3.81
CA GLY A 100 2.37 19.01 -4.06
C GLY A 100 2.54 18.16 -2.82
N ARG A 101 2.09 18.62 -1.65
CA ARG A 101 2.11 17.84 -0.42
C ARG A 101 0.99 16.80 -0.48
N PHE A 102 1.33 15.57 -0.11
CA PHE A 102 0.34 14.53 0.13
C PHE A 102 -0.14 14.58 1.58
N TRP A 103 -1.43 14.38 1.73
CA TRP A 103 -2.13 14.25 2.99
C TRP A 103 -2.49 12.79 3.21
N ARG A 104 -2.75 12.46 4.46
CA ARG A 104 -3.12 11.10 4.84
C ARG A 104 -4.44 10.67 4.18
N SER A 105 -5.34 11.62 3.95
CA SER A 105 -6.57 11.45 3.17
C SER A 105 -7.01 12.75 2.52
N PRO A 106 -7.91 12.70 1.51
CA PRO A 106 -8.56 13.90 0.95
C PRO A 106 -9.24 14.77 2.02
N ASP A 107 -9.88 14.14 3.02
CA ASP A 107 -10.61 14.85 4.08
C ASP A 107 -9.69 15.64 5.02
N ARG A 108 -8.37 15.43 4.92
CA ARG A 108 -7.36 16.18 5.70
C ARG A 108 -6.69 17.30 4.91
N VAL A 109 -6.96 17.43 3.62
CA VAL A 109 -6.31 18.44 2.78
C VAL A 109 -6.64 19.84 3.32
N GLY A 110 -5.59 20.62 3.61
CA GLY A 110 -5.72 21.99 4.10
C GLY A 110 -5.87 22.14 5.62
N LEU A 111 -5.92 21.05 6.39
CA LEU A 111 -5.95 21.14 7.85
C LEU A 111 -4.58 21.57 8.40
N SER A 112 -4.55 22.65 9.17
CA SER A 112 -3.30 23.34 9.53
C SER A 112 -2.60 22.82 10.79
N GLY A 113 -3.22 21.94 11.59
CA GLY A 113 -2.69 21.47 12.87
C GLY A 113 -2.56 19.96 13.01
N LEU A 114 -1.55 19.52 13.79
CA LEU A 114 -1.44 18.11 14.26
C LEU A 114 -2.62 17.68 15.14
N SER A 115 -3.25 18.64 15.83
CA SER A 115 -4.45 18.42 16.66
C SER A 115 -5.66 17.99 15.84
N ASP A 116 -5.69 18.37 14.55
CA ASP A 116 -6.87 18.24 13.70
C ASP A 116 -6.79 17.01 12.78
N GLY A 117 -5.74 16.21 12.92
CA GLY A 117 -5.52 15.00 12.14
C GLY A 117 -4.06 14.57 12.21
N ALA A 118 -3.83 13.28 12.48
CA ALA A 118 -2.50 12.73 12.55
C ALA A 118 -1.69 13.02 11.27
N PRO A 119 -0.39 13.35 11.40
CA PRO A 119 0.45 13.69 10.26
C PRO A 119 0.57 12.50 9.29
N PHE A 120 0.81 12.83 8.02
CA PHE A 120 1.20 11.86 7.00
C PHE A 120 2.45 11.10 7.49
N SER A 121 2.38 9.77 7.61
CA SER A 121 3.47 8.94 8.13
C SER A 121 4.40 8.45 7.01
N GLY A 122 5.56 7.90 7.38
CA GLY A 122 6.40 7.13 6.45
C GLY A 122 5.63 5.98 5.76
N ASP A 123 4.68 5.36 6.47
CA ASP A 123 3.87 4.27 5.92
C ASP A 123 2.93 4.76 4.80
N ALA A 124 2.34 5.95 4.96
CA ALA A 124 1.51 6.59 3.95
C ALA A 124 2.27 6.90 2.65
N PHE A 125 3.59 7.14 2.74
CA PHE A 125 4.44 7.31 1.55
C PHE A 125 4.45 6.06 0.66
N LEU A 126 4.40 4.85 1.21
CA LEU A 126 4.35 3.63 0.39
C LEU A 126 3.10 3.58 -0.49
N GLY A 127 1.97 4.12 -0.01
CA GLY A 127 0.77 4.30 -0.84
C GLY A 127 0.95 5.31 -1.96
N VAL A 128 1.59 6.44 -1.66
CA VAL A 128 1.93 7.44 -2.68
C VAL A 128 2.87 6.86 -3.74
N ALA A 129 3.87 6.07 -3.32
CA ALA A 129 4.75 5.35 -4.24
C ALA A 129 3.96 4.33 -5.08
N ALA A 130 3.04 3.57 -4.49
CA ALA A 130 2.16 2.64 -5.21
C ALA A 130 1.29 3.34 -6.25
N PHE A 131 0.74 4.51 -5.91
CA PHE A 131 0.01 5.36 -6.84
C PHE A 131 0.87 5.77 -8.04
N PHE A 132 2.11 6.23 -7.83
CA PHE A 132 3.01 6.60 -8.92
C PHE A 132 3.55 5.40 -9.71
N VAL A 133 3.62 4.21 -9.11
CA VAL A 133 3.89 2.97 -9.84
C VAL A 133 2.77 2.68 -10.84
N ALA A 134 1.53 2.87 -10.39
CA ALA A 134 0.31 2.58 -11.15
C ALA A 134 -0.06 3.66 -12.17
N GLN A 135 0.29 4.92 -11.91
CA GLN A 135 -0.14 6.08 -12.69
C GLN A 135 1.07 6.84 -13.23
N SER A 136 1.08 7.10 -14.53
CA SER A 136 2.10 7.94 -15.17
C SER A 136 1.77 9.42 -15.01
N GLU A 137 1.99 9.98 -13.82
CA GLU A 137 1.73 11.40 -13.50
C GLU A 137 3.01 12.19 -13.17
N PRO A 138 3.92 12.43 -14.15
CA PRO A 138 5.22 13.05 -13.89
C PRO A 138 5.10 14.48 -13.33
N GLU A 139 4.11 15.26 -13.77
CA GLU A 139 3.88 16.62 -13.26
C GLU A 139 3.56 16.63 -11.76
N ARG A 140 2.74 15.67 -11.34
CA ARG A 140 2.34 15.50 -9.96
C ARG A 140 3.50 15.04 -9.08
N PHE A 141 4.27 14.09 -9.60
CA PHE A 141 5.49 13.63 -8.93
C PHE A 141 6.51 14.76 -8.77
N ARG A 142 6.66 15.63 -9.78
CA ARG A 142 7.55 16.80 -9.70
C ARG A 142 7.14 17.77 -8.60
N LYS A 143 5.83 18.05 -8.48
CA LYS A 143 5.29 18.86 -7.38
C LYS A 143 5.64 18.25 -6.02
N TYR A 144 5.51 16.93 -5.90
CA TYR A 144 5.86 16.22 -4.67
C TYR A 144 7.34 16.30 -4.32
N LEU A 145 8.24 16.09 -5.27
CA LEU A 145 9.69 16.25 -5.06
C LEU A 145 10.06 17.69 -4.66
N ARG A 146 9.41 18.69 -5.27
CA ARG A 146 9.61 20.09 -4.86
C ARG A 146 9.16 20.33 -3.41
N ASN A 147 7.99 19.80 -3.02
CA ASN A 147 7.51 19.89 -1.65
C ASN A 147 8.49 19.23 -0.66
N ILE A 148 8.95 18.00 -0.92
CA ILE A 148 9.95 17.31 -0.08
C ILE A 148 11.22 18.16 0.05
N ARG A 149 11.74 18.69 -1.06
CA ARG A 149 12.95 19.50 -1.06
C ARG A 149 12.82 20.78 -0.23
N ALA A 150 11.65 21.40 -0.25
CA ALA A 150 11.35 22.57 0.57
C ALA A 150 11.15 22.22 2.05
N ASN A 151 10.71 20.99 2.33
CA ASN A 151 10.36 20.53 3.67
C ASN A 151 11.48 19.69 4.30
N LYS A 152 12.51 20.39 4.74
CA LYS A 152 13.72 19.83 5.35
C LYS A 152 13.99 20.41 6.73
N ALA A 153 14.72 19.67 7.56
CA ALA A 153 15.15 20.08 8.89
C ALA A 153 16.63 19.74 9.10
N ILE A 154 17.25 20.36 10.10
CA ILE A 154 18.60 19.98 10.56
C ILE A 154 18.45 19.18 11.85
N VAL A 155 18.91 17.93 11.84
CA VAL A 155 18.89 17.02 13.00
C VAL A 155 20.32 16.55 13.25
N TYR A 156 20.85 16.84 14.43
CA TYR A 156 22.25 16.56 14.80
C TYR A 156 23.26 17.02 13.73
N GLY A 157 23.06 18.24 13.19
CA GLY A 157 23.93 18.83 12.17
C GLY A 157 23.79 18.23 10.77
N ARG A 158 22.82 17.33 10.55
CA ARG A 158 22.55 16.72 9.25
C ARG A 158 21.22 17.18 8.69
N GLU A 159 21.19 17.40 7.38
CA GLU A 159 19.95 17.71 6.67
C GLU A 159 19.09 16.45 6.54
N VAL A 160 17.86 16.51 7.02
CA VAL A 160 16.83 15.46 6.87
C VAL A 160 15.63 16.03 6.13
N TYR A 161 14.99 15.18 5.34
CA TYR A 161 13.85 15.56 4.50
C TYR A 161 12.58 14.90 5.02
N LYS A 162 11.46 15.62 4.94
CA LYS A 162 10.18 15.19 5.48
C LYS A 162 9.11 15.16 4.41
N SER A 163 8.25 14.15 4.44
CA SER A 163 7.07 14.09 3.56
C SER A 163 5.89 14.94 4.05
N CYS A 164 5.93 15.39 5.31
CA CYS A 164 4.87 16.15 5.98
C CYS A 164 5.40 17.38 6.75
N GLN A 165 4.56 18.41 6.91
CA GLN A 165 4.91 19.61 7.68
C GLN A 165 4.50 19.48 9.15
N GLY A 166 5.17 20.25 10.03
CA GLY A 166 4.78 20.37 11.44
C GLY A 166 5.09 19.15 12.30
N ASP A 167 5.73 18.13 11.75
CA ASP A 167 6.14 16.96 12.51
C ASP A 167 7.48 17.20 13.22
N ASP A 168 7.37 17.40 14.52
CA ASP A 168 8.50 17.49 15.46
C ASP A 168 8.89 16.11 16.00
N ALA A 169 8.07 15.08 15.78
CA ALA A 169 8.28 13.71 16.24
C ALA A 169 9.00 12.82 15.20
N PHE A 170 9.41 13.38 14.07
CA PHE A 170 10.14 12.70 12.99
C PHE A 170 9.43 11.47 12.40
N GLN A 171 8.12 11.37 12.57
CA GLN A 171 7.25 10.32 12.03
C GLN A 171 7.19 10.28 10.50
N CYS A 172 7.53 11.39 9.84
CA CYS A 172 7.49 11.54 8.39
C CYS A 172 8.84 11.87 7.77
N VAL A 173 9.94 11.63 8.49
CA VAL A 173 11.29 11.68 7.93
C VAL A 173 11.45 10.56 6.90
N LEU A 174 11.97 10.92 5.73
CA LEU A 174 12.30 9.98 4.67
C LEU A 174 13.65 9.33 4.98
N ALA A 175 13.67 8.00 5.08
CA ALA A 175 14.88 7.22 5.32
C ALA A 175 15.36 6.55 4.02
N GLY A 176 16.34 5.65 4.15
CA GLY A 176 16.94 4.95 3.02
C GLY A 176 15.95 4.23 2.09
N PRO A 177 14.99 3.43 2.61
CA PRO A 177 13.99 2.75 1.78
C PRO A 177 13.14 3.72 0.95
N GLU A 178 12.69 4.83 1.55
CA GLU A 178 11.86 5.81 0.86
C GLU A 178 12.65 6.54 -0.22
N TRP A 179 13.92 6.87 0.06
CA TRP A 179 14.79 7.48 -0.93
C TRP A 179 15.14 6.52 -2.08
N LEU A 180 15.29 5.22 -1.83
CA LEU A 180 15.44 4.24 -2.92
C LEU A 180 14.22 4.30 -3.85
N LEU A 181 13.01 4.24 -3.30
CA LEU A 181 11.77 4.31 -4.08
C LEU A 181 11.63 5.64 -4.84
N LEU A 182 11.92 6.77 -4.20
CA LEU A 182 11.89 8.09 -4.84
C LEU A 182 12.90 8.19 -5.99
N ASN A 183 14.11 7.64 -5.85
CA ASN A 183 15.10 7.64 -6.94
C ASN A 183 14.66 6.77 -8.11
N LEU A 184 14.10 5.58 -7.84
CA LEU A 184 13.56 4.71 -8.89
C LEU A 184 12.40 5.39 -9.65
N LEU A 185 11.47 6.01 -8.93
CA LEU A 185 10.38 6.80 -9.52
C LEU A 185 10.88 8.02 -10.30
N ALA A 186 11.86 8.75 -9.76
CA ALA A 186 12.46 9.89 -10.43
C ALA A 186 13.17 9.49 -11.71
N SER A 187 13.89 8.36 -11.72
CA SER A 187 14.47 7.81 -12.93
C SER A 187 13.39 7.46 -13.95
N ARG A 188 12.32 6.76 -13.54
CA ARG A 188 11.20 6.39 -14.41
C ARG A 188 10.54 7.60 -15.07
N PHE A 189 10.43 8.72 -14.37
CA PHE A 189 9.79 9.94 -14.88
C PHE A 189 10.75 10.96 -15.50
N GLY A 190 12.05 10.66 -15.61
CA GLY A 190 13.05 11.61 -16.13
C GLY A 190 13.28 12.82 -15.22
N GLN A 191 13.16 12.63 -13.90
CA GLN A 191 13.23 13.67 -12.88
C GLN A 191 14.35 13.47 -11.85
N SER A 192 15.35 12.65 -12.13
CA SER A 192 16.49 12.41 -11.22
C SER A 192 17.20 13.70 -10.81
N ALA A 193 17.19 14.73 -11.66
CA ALA A 193 17.74 16.05 -11.35
C ALA A 193 17.00 16.77 -10.20
N ALA A 194 15.71 16.46 -9.98
CA ALA A 194 14.90 17.06 -8.93
C ALA A 194 15.14 16.43 -7.55
N VAL A 195 15.71 15.22 -7.50
CA VAL A 195 16.13 14.59 -6.24
C VAL A 195 17.39 15.29 -5.70
N PRO A 196 17.43 15.66 -4.40
CA PRO A 196 18.62 16.26 -3.79
C PRO A 196 19.86 15.40 -4.00
N LEU A 197 21.00 16.01 -4.33
CA LEU A 197 22.22 15.28 -4.71
C LEU A 197 22.65 14.26 -3.65
N ALA A 198 22.64 14.65 -2.38
CA ALA A 198 22.97 13.77 -1.26
C ALA A 198 22.01 12.57 -1.11
N MET A 199 20.81 12.66 -1.68
CA MET A 199 19.79 11.62 -1.57
C MET A 199 19.74 10.72 -2.80
N ARG A 200 20.55 10.99 -3.83
CA ARG A 200 20.61 10.17 -5.06
C ARG A 200 21.28 8.82 -4.85
N ASN A 201 22.06 8.68 -3.78
CA ASN A 201 22.69 7.43 -3.38
C ASN A 201 22.28 7.09 -1.93
N PRO A 202 21.13 6.42 -1.73
CA PRO A 202 20.65 6.05 -0.41
C PRO A 202 21.60 5.13 0.36
N GLN A 203 22.39 4.30 -0.33
CA GLN A 203 23.41 3.45 0.27
C GLN A 203 24.52 4.30 0.91
N ALA A 204 25.07 5.28 0.19
CA ALA A 204 26.11 6.15 0.73
C ALA A 204 25.62 7.00 1.91
N THR A 205 24.35 7.41 1.90
CA THR A 205 23.80 8.35 2.90
C THR A 205 23.20 7.67 4.12
N TYR A 206 22.51 6.54 3.92
CA TYR A 206 21.78 5.82 4.97
C TYR A 206 22.29 4.40 5.21
N GLY A 207 23.27 3.93 4.43
CA GLY A 207 23.68 2.54 4.43
C GLY A 207 22.62 1.60 3.84
N PHE A 208 21.52 2.11 3.27
CA PHE A 208 20.41 1.28 2.85
C PHE A 208 20.70 0.61 1.51
N GLU A 209 20.64 -0.72 1.51
CA GLU A 209 20.78 -1.57 0.34
C GLU A 209 19.59 -2.50 0.19
N GLU A 210 19.35 -3.00 -1.02
CA GLU A 210 18.22 -3.89 -1.31
C GLU A 210 18.23 -5.17 -0.47
N HIS A 211 19.41 -5.74 -0.21
CA HIS A 211 19.56 -6.95 0.62
C HIS A 211 19.02 -6.75 2.06
N MET A 212 18.90 -5.50 2.53
CA MET A 212 18.30 -5.21 3.83
C MET A 212 16.82 -5.59 3.90
N LEU A 213 16.11 -5.72 2.77
CA LEU A 213 14.74 -6.23 2.78
C LEU A 213 14.65 -7.68 3.24
N ALA A 214 15.66 -8.52 2.96
CA ALA A 214 15.69 -9.88 3.48
C ALA A 214 15.87 -9.88 5.01
N TRP A 215 16.72 -8.99 5.53
CA TRP A 215 16.86 -8.78 6.97
C TRP A 215 15.58 -8.27 7.61
N GLN A 216 14.91 -7.29 7.01
CA GLN A 216 13.62 -6.80 7.49
C GLN A 216 12.55 -7.90 7.45
N ALA A 217 12.48 -8.68 6.37
CA ALA A 217 11.57 -9.81 6.24
C ALA A 217 11.81 -10.87 7.32
N MET A 218 13.06 -11.04 7.78
CA MET A 218 13.40 -11.97 8.84
C MET A 218 13.13 -11.40 10.25
N LEU A 219 13.50 -10.14 10.49
CA LEU A 219 13.59 -9.56 11.84
C LEU A 219 12.36 -8.74 12.25
N ASN A 220 11.61 -8.16 11.31
CA ASN A 220 10.44 -7.36 11.67
C ASN A 220 9.39 -8.24 12.37
N PRO A 221 8.71 -7.75 13.42
CA PRO A 221 7.64 -8.51 14.06
C PRO A 221 6.51 -8.79 13.05
N ALA A 222 5.87 -9.96 13.20
CA ALA A 222 4.70 -10.32 12.43
C ALA A 222 3.59 -9.25 12.59
N GLY A 223 2.81 -9.03 11.53
CA GLY A 223 1.78 -8.00 11.48
C GLY A 223 2.19 -6.79 10.66
N TYR A 224 1.77 -5.60 11.08
CA TYR A 224 1.83 -4.39 10.26
C TYR A 224 3.25 -4.06 9.75
N ARG A 225 4.28 -4.16 10.61
CA ARG A 225 5.67 -3.91 10.21
C ARG A 225 6.16 -4.86 9.13
N LEU A 226 5.80 -6.14 9.21
CA LEU A 226 6.15 -7.13 8.20
C LEU A 226 5.39 -6.89 6.88
N HIS A 227 4.14 -6.43 6.98
CA HIS A 227 3.35 -6.02 5.81
C HIS A 227 3.99 -4.85 5.06
N LEU A 228 4.50 -3.84 5.76
CA LEU A 228 5.20 -2.72 5.12
C LEU A 228 6.45 -3.19 4.36
N THR A 229 7.22 -4.16 4.89
CA THR A 229 8.32 -4.80 4.17
C THR A 229 7.85 -5.48 2.89
N ALA A 230 6.72 -6.19 2.94
CA ALA A 230 6.12 -6.83 1.77
C ALA A 230 5.69 -5.79 0.70
N VAL A 231 5.12 -4.66 1.12
CA VAL A 231 4.75 -3.56 0.21
C VAL A 231 5.99 -2.92 -0.41
N GLN A 232 7.04 -2.65 0.36
CA GLN A 232 8.30 -2.10 -0.15
C GLN A 232 8.94 -3.03 -1.19
N LEU A 233 9.01 -4.33 -0.89
CA LEU A 233 9.50 -5.35 -1.81
C LEU A 233 8.70 -5.35 -3.11
N TRP A 234 7.37 -5.35 -3.01
CA TRP A 234 6.48 -5.30 -4.17
C TRP A 234 6.75 -4.06 -5.03
N LEU A 235 6.83 -2.87 -4.42
CA LEU A 235 7.09 -1.61 -5.12
C LEU A 235 8.42 -1.59 -5.86
N ILE A 236 9.49 -2.07 -5.22
CA ILE A 236 10.81 -2.14 -5.85
C ILE A 236 10.74 -3.05 -7.07
N ARG A 237 10.12 -4.24 -6.95
CA ARG A 237 9.94 -5.14 -8.11
C ARG A 237 9.20 -4.49 -9.27
N GLN A 238 8.15 -3.72 -8.99
CA GLN A 238 7.40 -3.02 -10.05
C GLN A 238 8.24 -1.94 -10.75
N LEU A 239 9.22 -1.36 -10.07
CA LEU A 239 10.02 -0.26 -10.62
C LEU A 239 11.30 -0.72 -11.32
N ARG A 240 11.92 -1.83 -10.89
CA ARG A 240 13.22 -2.27 -11.40
C ARG A 240 13.29 -3.74 -11.83
N GLY A 241 12.21 -4.50 -11.68
CA GLY A 241 12.20 -5.94 -11.87
C GLY A 241 12.65 -6.72 -10.63
N ASP A 242 12.72 -8.04 -10.78
CA ASP A 242 13.07 -8.97 -9.69
C ASP A 242 14.59 -9.19 -9.58
N SER A 243 15.07 -9.53 -8.39
CA SER A 243 16.48 -9.82 -8.08
C SER A 243 16.60 -11.08 -7.22
N GLU A 244 17.81 -11.56 -6.94
CA GLU A 244 17.99 -12.70 -6.02
C GLU A 244 17.63 -12.30 -4.58
N GLU A 245 17.99 -11.09 -4.18
CA GLU A 245 17.73 -10.53 -2.85
C GLU A 245 16.23 -10.35 -2.62
N LEU A 246 15.49 -9.83 -3.61
CA LEU A 246 14.04 -9.68 -3.53
C LEU A 246 13.33 -11.03 -3.51
N ARG A 247 13.82 -12.04 -4.26
CA ARG A 247 13.29 -13.41 -4.19
C ARG A 247 13.52 -14.05 -2.83
N LEU A 248 14.70 -13.85 -2.23
CA LEU A 248 14.99 -14.31 -0.87
C LEU A 248 14.06 -13.65 0.15
N ALA A 249 13.90 -12.33 0.10
CA ALA A 249 13.00 -11.59 0.99
C ALA A 249 11.55 -12.08 0.84
N ALA A 250 11.08 -12.32 -0.38
CA ALA A 250 9.74 -12.84 -0.64
C ALA A 250 9.56 -14.27 -0.08
N ALA A 251 10.55 -15.14 -0.24
CA ALA A 251 10.54 -16.48 0.34
C ALA A 251 10.51 -16.46 1.87
N LEU A 252 11.26 -15.54 2.50
CA LEU A 252 11.24 -15.35 3.96
C LEU A 252 9.87 -14.88 4.45
N LEU A 253 9.25 -13.90 3.76
CA LEU A 253 7.89 -13.44 4.06
C LEU A 253 6.89 -14.60 3.99
N ALA A 254 6.86 -15.33 2.87
CA ALA A 254 5.96 -16.47 2.68
C ALA A 254 6.20 -17.59 3.70
N GLY A 255 7.46 -17.88 4.04
CA GLY A 255 7.80 -18.88 5.06
C GLY A 255 7.36 -18.48 6.48
N ARG A 256 7.38 -17.19 6.81
CA ARG A 256 6.97 -16.68 8.13
C ARG A 256 5.46 -16.59 8.30
N GLN A 257 4.72 -16.30 7.23
CA GLN A 257 3.25 -16.26 7.23
C GLN A 257 2.69 -16.98 6.00
N PRO A 258 2.72 -18.33 5.96
CA PRO A 258 2.30 -19.09 4.79
C PRO A 258 0.80 -18.96 4.47
N ASN A 259 0.00 -18.50 5.43
CA ASN A 259 -1.43 -18.24 5.27
C ASN A 259 -1.74 -16.79 4.83
N ASN A 260 -0.72 -15.97 4.57
CA ASN A 260 -0.88 -14.61 4.04
C ASN A 260 -0.78 -14.65 2.51
N ALA A 261 -1.91 -14.51 1.82
CA ALA A 261 -1.97 -14.64 0.36
C ALA A 261 -1.10 -13.59 -0.36
N PHE A 262 -0.95 -12.39 0.21
CA PHE A 262 -0.08 -11.37 -0.37
C PHE A 262 1.39 -11.80 -0.30
N PHE A 263 1.83 -12.37 0.81
CA PHE A 263 3.23 -12.80 0.95
C PHE A 263 3.52 -14.00 0.05
N LEU A 264 2.56 -14.92 -0.05
CA LEU A 264 2.68 -16.06 -0.96
C LEU A 264 2.70 -15.62 -2.43
N TYR A 265 1.91 -14.60 -2.81
CA TYR A 265 1.96 -13.98 -4.13
C TYR A 265 3.33 -13.37 -4.42
N LEU A 266 3.97 -12.71 -3.46
CA LEU A 266 5.33 -12.19 -3.68
C LEU A 266 6.31 -13.34 -3.93
N HIS A 267 6.15 -14.50 -3.30
CA HIS A 267 7.06 -15.61 -3.51
C HIS A 267 6.80 -16.38 -4.83
N LEU A 268 5.53 -16.71 -5.10
CA LEU A 268 5.14 -17.61 -6.18
C LEU A 268 4.60 -16.88 -7.42
N GLY A 269 4.29 -15.59 -7.31
CA GLY A 269 3.59 -14.83 -8.33
C GLY A 269 2.14 -15.29 -8.50
N ARG A 270 1.70 -15.40 -9.75
CA ARG A 270 0.37 -15.91 -10.12
C ARG A 270 0.34 -17.43 -10.09
N ASP A 271 0.27 -17.98 -8.88
CA ASP A 271 0.23 -19.41 -8.63
C ASP A 271 -1.13 -19.88 -8.11
N LYS A 272 -1.53 -21.10 -8.49
CA LYS A 272 -2.80 -21.69 -8.09
C LYS A 272 -2.95 -21.74 -6.57
N THR A 273 -1.88 -21.98 -5.82
CA THR A 273 -1.88 -22.01 -4.36
C THR A 273 -2.30 -20.66 -3.78
N VAL A 274 -1.85 -19.56 -4.39
CA VAL A 274 -2.23 -18.20 -3.99
C VAL A 274 -3.72 -17.98 -4.24
N GLN A 275 -4.21 -18.40 -5.41
CA GLN A 275 -5.64 -18.28 -5.76
C GLN A 275 -6.52 -19.12 -4.84
N ASP A 276 -6.15 -20.36 -4.56
CA ASP A 276 -6.91 -21.27 -3.70
C ASP A 276 -6.95 -20.74 -2.25
N LEU A 277 -5.83 -20.22 -1.75
CA LEU A 277 -5.78 -19.53 -0.45
C LEU A 277 -6.69 -18.30 -0.45
N LEU A 278 -6.63 -17.47 -1.49
CA LEU A 278 -7.48 -16.29 -1.62
C LEU A 278 -8.97 -16.65 -1.66
N ASN A 279 -9.36 -17.68 -2.42
CA ASN A 279 -10.76 -18.15 -2.48
C ASN A 279 -11.26 -18.64 -1.12
N LYS A 280 -10.38 -19.25 -0.31
CA LYS A 280 -10.69 -19.68 1.06
C LYS A 280 -10.88 -18.50 2.01
N THR A 281 -10.02 -17.48 1.93
CA THR A 281 -10.05 -16.36 2.87
C THR A 281 -11.04 -15.27 2.47
N CYS A 282 -11.13 -14.95 1.18
CA CYS A 282 -11.95 -13.88 0.60
C CYS A 282 -13.30 -14.38 0.11
N THR A 283 -14.15 -14.82 1.04
CA THR A 283 -15.50 -15.29 0.72
C THR A 283 -16.51 -14.13 0.79
N PRO A 284 -17.06 -13.62 -0.35
CA PRO A 284 -17.96 -12.47 -0.34
C PRO A 284 -19.24 -12.71 0.47
N THR A 285 -19.65 -13.98 0.59
CA THR A 285 -20.87 -14.36 1.27
C THR A 285 -20.73 -14.48 2.78
N ARG A 286 -19.49 -14.53 3.30
CA ARG A 286 -19.22 -14.61 4.74
C ARG A 286 -19.79 -13.36 5.44
N PRO A 287 -20.60 -13.51 6.50
CA PRO A 287 -21.00 -12.38 7.33
C PRO A 287 -19.77 -11.71 7.92
N GLN A 288 -19.81 -10.39 8.04
CA GLN A 288 -18.70 -9.63 8.58
C GLN A 288 -19.21 -8.65 9.61
N ASN A 289 -18.66 -8.77 10.82
CA ASN A 289 -19.09 -8.01 11.97
C ASN A 289 -18.25 -6.73 12.14
N GLU A 290 -17.02 -6.72 11.63
CA GLU A 290 -16.07 -5.61 11.76
C GLU A 290 -15.36 -5.33 10.43
N TYR A 291 -15.06 -4.04 10.18
CA TYR A 291 -14.29 -3.55 9.04
C TYR A 291 -13.15 -2.68 9.56
N THR A 292 -12.30 -3.29 10.38
CA THR A 292 -11.33 -2.60 11.24
C THR A 292 -9.89 -2.75 10.74
N GLU A 293 -9.61 -3.67 9.81
CA GLU A 293 -8.23 -3.91 9.37
C GLU A 293 -8.11 -4.47 7.94
N TRP A 294 -6.92 -4.39 7.37
CA TRP A 294 -6.53 -5.17 6.19
C TRP A 294 -5.99 -6.53 6.60
N MET A 295 -6.56 -7.63 6.09
CA MET A 295 -6.20 -8.96 6.59
C MET A 295 -4.72 -9.31 6.36
N TRP A 296 -4.11 -8.75 5.31
CA TRP A 296 -2.69 -8.97 4.98
C TRP A 296 -1.72 -8.22 5.89
N GLN A 297 -2.24 -7.33 6.75
CA GLN A 297 -1.49 -6.59 7.75
C GLN A 297 -1.50 -7.26 9.12
N ALA A 298 -2.42 -8.18 9.35
CA ALA A 298 -2.56 -8.83 10.64
C ALA A 298 -1.39 -9.79 10.90
N ALA A 299 -0.99 -9.88 12.17
CA ALA A 299 -0.19 -11.02 12.60
C ALA A 299 -1.12 -12.23 12.51
N ILE A 300 -0.82 -13.17 11.61
CA ILE A 300 -1.54 -14.45 11.54
C ILE A 300 -0.62 -15.48 12.19
N PRO A 301 -0.78 -15.79 13.49
CA PRO A 301 -0.03 -16.89 14.07
C PRO A 301 -0.41 -18.16 13.30
N ALA A 302 0.57 -19.00 12.96
CA ALA A 302 0.29 -20.24 12.22
C ALA A 302 -0.70 -21.17 12.94
N PHE A 303 -0.88 -20.98 14.25
CA PHE A 303 -1.64 -21.87 15.13
C PHE A 303 -2.88 -21.24 15.78
N ASP A 304 -3.06 -19.92 15.70
CA ASP A 304 -4.22 -19.25 16.32
C ASP A 304 -5.13 -18.66 15.25
N MET A 305 -6.08 -19.49 14.83
CA MET A 305 -7.16 -19.14 13.91
C MET A 305 -8.49 -18.97 14.64
N SER A 306 -8.46 -18.76 15.96
CA SER A 306 -9.67 -18.55 16.77
C SER A 306 -10.40 -17.26 16.41
N SER A 307 -9.65 -16.26 15.94
CA SER A 307 -10.19 -14.99 15.45
C SER A 307 -9.47 -14.58 14.17
N PRO A 308 -9.79 -15.23 13.05
CA PRO A 308 -9.02 -15.06 11.83
C PRO A 308 -9.19 -13.64 11.26
N PRO A 309 -8.13 -13.02 10.71
CA PRO A 309 -8.19 -11.61 10.29
C PRO A 309 -9.21 -11.31 9.19
N TRP A 310 -9.59 -12.30 8.39
CA TRP A 310 -10.61 -12.12 7.36
C TRP A 310 -12.02 -11.85 7.93
N ASP A 311 -12.26 -12.09 9.22
CA ASP A 311 -13.52 -11.73 9.87
C ASP A 311 -13.61 -10.22 10.18
N ARG A 312 -12.47 -9.52 10.19
CA ARG A 312 -12.33 -8.07 10.45
C ARG A 312 -11.85 -7.26 9.23
N SER A 313 -11.57 -7.97 8.14
CA SER A 313 -11.09 -7.43 6.86
C SER A 313 -11.96 -6.33 6.26
N MET A 314 -11.37 -5.24 5.79
CA MET A 314 -12.10 -4.24 5.01
C MET A 314 -12.53 -4.71 3.61
N ARG A 315 -12.20 -5.94 3.20
CA ARG A 315 -12.44 -6.57 1.88
C ARG A 315 -11.75 -5.92 0.69
N TRP A 316 -11.22 -4.71 0.85
CA TRP A 316 -10.40 -4.02 -0.16
C TRP A 316 -9.07 -4.72 -0.42
N ASP A 317 -8.52 -5.35 0.60
CA ASP A 317 -7.41 -6.28 0.58
C ASP A 317 -7.66 -7.49 -0.34
N CYS A 318 -8.88 -8.06 -0.34
CA CYS A 318 -9.30 -9.10 -1.28
C CYS A 318 -9.41 -8.57 -2.71
N HIS A 319 -10.01 -7.39 -2.89
CA HIS A 319 -10.10 -6.75 -4.21
C HIS A 319 -8.73 -6.53 -4.82
N PHE A 320 -7.80 -5.99 -4.02
CA PHE A 320 -6.41 -5.79 -4.40
C PHE A 320 -5.78 -7.11 -4.87
N MET A 321 -5.86 -8.17 -4.07
CA MET A 321 -5.25 -9.46 -4.40
C MET A 321 -5.84 -10.14 -5.64
N TYR A 322 -7.18 -10.15 -5.78
CA TYR A 322 -7.81 -10.67 -6.98
C TYR A 322 -7.38 -9.92 -8.23
N ASN A 323 -7.16 -8.61 -8.12
CA ASN A 323 -6.68 -7.83 -9.25
C ASN A 323 -5.22 -8.14 -9.60
N LEU A 324 -4.34 -8.32 -8.61
CA LEU A 324 -2.95 -8.74 -8.87
C LEU A 324 -2.87 -10.08 -9.61
N LEU A 325 -3.76 -11.02 -9.27
CA LEU A 325 -3.86 -12.31 -9.95
C LEU A 325 -4.42 -12.18 -11.38
N ALA A 326 -5.37 -11.28 -11.61
CA ALA A 326 -6.11 -11.18 -12.87
C ALA A 326 -5.46 -10.27 -13.93
N TYR A 327 -4.68 -9.26 -13.53
CA TYR A 327 -4.19 -8.19 -14.42
C TYR A 327 -2.68 -7.94 -14.27
N PRO A 328 -1.89 -7.96 -15.38
CA PRO A 328 -0.44 -7.69 -15.42
C PRO A 328 -0.06 -6.33 -14.83
#